data_AF-A0AAP7DKM6-F1
#
_entry.id   AF-A0AAP7DKM6-F1
#
_cell.length_a   1.000
_cell.length_b   1.000
_cell.length_c   1.000
_cell.angle_alpha   90.00
_cell.angle_beta   90.00
_cell.angle_gamma   90.00
#
_symmetry.space_group_name_H-M   'P 1'
#
loop_
_entity.id
_entity.type
_entity.pdbx_description
1 polymer ?
#
loop_
_entity_poly.entity_id
_entity_poly.type
_entity_poly.pdbx_seq_one_letter_code
_entity_poly.pdbx_strand_id
1 'polypeptide(L)'
;MHHVVYRKQKAVAQLFIALICILFSAGLLTLAILDFKLPLSFRIALAAAACIGFAYCGSNLVVSFRALTARNNKILSYDEETIWNEYGLRAAWTDVADIRIEQGHLGILFIPVFPKFVVLFKDGSSKKVDTFHALSNQEMNEWRMHMKRHQKSIQANL
;
A
#
# COMPACT_ATOMS: atom_id res chain seq x y z
N MET A 1 6.64 0.51 24.55
CA MET A 1 6.87 0.94 23.15
C MET A 1 6.33 -0.12 22.20
N HIS A 2 5.46 0.25 21.25
CA HIS A 2 4.79 -0.67 20.33
C HIS A 2 5.10 -0.32 18.87
N HIS A 3 5.12 -1.34 18.00
CA HIS A 3 5.44 -1.19 16.58
C HIS A 3 4.42 -1.90 15.70
N VAL A 4 3.91 -1.17 14.70
CA VAL A 4 3.15 -1.73 13.59
C VAL A 4 4.14 -2.22 12.55
N VAL A 5 4.24 -3.54 12.36
CA VAL A 5 5.21 -4.17 11.46
C VAL A 5 4.53 -5.00 10.39
N TYR A 6 5.12 -5.03 9.19
CA TYR A 6 4.70 -5.96 8.13
C TYR A 6 5.69 -7.11 7.97
N ARG A 7 5.23 -8.18 7.30
CA ARG A 7 6.07 -9.34 6.98
C ARG A 7 6.71 -9.14 5.61
N LYS A 8 8.04 -9.07 5.54
CA LYS A 8 8.77 -8.95 4.27
C LYS A 8 8.44 -10.08 3.29
N GLN A 9 8.15 -11.30 3.78
CA GLN A 9 7.72 -12.44 2.96
C GLN A 9 6.47 -12.14 2.11
N LYS A 10 5.51 -11.36 2.63
CA LYS A 10 4.32 -10.97 1.85
C LYS A 10 4.68 -10.02 0.71
N ALA A 11 5.57 -9.07 0.96
CA ALA A 11 6.11 -8.19 -0.07
C ALA A 11 6.91 -8.96 -1.13
N VAL A 12 7.64 -10.00 -0.75
CA VAL A 12 8.33 -10.91 -1.70
C VAL A 12 7.32 -11.61 -2.60
N ALA A 13 6.27 -12.21 -2.03
CA ALA A 13 5.25 -12.90 -2.81
C ALA A 13 4.56 -11.97 -3.81
N GLN A 14 4.20 -10.75 -3.37
CA GLN A 14 3.60 -9.73 -4.23
C GLN A 14 4.55 -9.29 -5.35
N LEU A 15 5.86 -9.15 -5.05
CA LEU A 15 6.87 -8.84 -6.05
C LEU A 15 6.93 -9.92 -7.13
N PHE A 16 6.96 -11.20 -6.75
CA PHE A 16 7.00 -12.31 -7.72
C PHE A 16 5.74 -12.35 -8.58
N ILE A 17 4.56 -12.17 -7.98
CA ILE A 17 3.30 -12.10 -8.73
C ILE A 17 3.35 -10.93 -9.72
N ALA A 18 3.78 -9.75 -9.28
CA ALA A 18 3.90 -8.59 -10.16
C ALA A 18 4.89 -8.81 -11.31
N LEU A 19 6.03 -9.45 -11.05
CA LEU A 19 7.03 -9.81 -12.06
C LEU A 19 6.45 -10.78 -13.11
N ILE A 20 5.77 -11.83 -12.69
CA ILE A 20 5.13 -12.79 -13.61
C ILE A 20 4.10 -12.08 -14.49
N CYS A 21 3.25 -11.23 -13.91
CA CYS A 21 2.27 -10.47 -14.67
C CYS A 21 2.89 -9.47 -15.65
N ILE A 22 4.03 -8.86 -15.31
CA ILE A 22 4.78 -7.98 -16.20
C ILE A 22 5.37 -8.77 -17.37
N LEU A 23 5.97 -9.93 -17.11
CA LEU A 23 6.49 -10.80 -18.16
C LEU A 23 5.37 -11.29 -19.09
N PHE A 24 4.21 -11.64 -18.54
CA PHE A 24 3.03 -11.99 -19.32
C PHE A 24 2.55 -10.81 -20.18
N SER A 25 2.48 -9.60 -19.62
CA SER A 25 2.10 -8.38 -20.34
C SER A 25 3.07 -8.06 -21.47
N ALA A 26 4.38 -8.24 -21.25
CA ALA A 26 5.40 -8.10 -22.29
C ALA A 26 5.23 -9.14 -23.40
N GLY A 27 4.89 -10.38 -23.06
CA GLY A 27 4.54 -11.43 -24.03
C GLY A 27 3.33 -11.05 -24.88
N LEU A 28 2.25 -10.55 -24.27
CA LEU A 28 1.07 -10.07 -24.98
C LEU A 28 1.39 -8.91 -25.94
N LEU A 29 2.21 -7.96 -25.49
CA LEU A 29 2.66 -6.85 -26.34
C LEU A 29 3.49 -7.35 -27.54
N THR A 30 4.37 -8.32 -27.30
CA THR A 30 5.21 -8.93 -28.33
C THR A 30 4.36 -9.63 -29.39
N LEU A 31 3.35 -10.41 -28.97
CA LEU A 31 2.38 -11.03 -29.88
C LEU A 31 1.58 -9.99 -30.66
N ALA A 32 1.12 -8.92 -30.00
CA ALA A 32 0.38 -7.85 -30.65
C ALA A 32 1.19 -7.12 -31.74
N ILE A 33 2.52 -7.00 -31.57
CA ILE A 33 3.38 -6.27 -32.50
C ILE A 33 3.90 -7.19 -33.62
N LEU A 34 4.40 -8.37 -33.28
CA LEU A 34 5.14 -9.24 -34.20
C LEU A 34 4.28 -10.24 -34.96
N ASP A 35 3.08 -10.58 -34.48
CA ASP A 35 2.20 -11.52 -35.19
C ASP A 35 1.26 -10.80 -36.15
N PHE A 36 1.72 -10.64 -37.40
CA PHE A 36 0.95 -10.01 -38.48
C PHE A 36 -0.23 -10.86 -38.97
N LYS A 37 -0.35 -12.12 -38.53
CA LYS A 37 -1.48 -12.99 -38.90
C LYS A 37 -2.72 -12.69 -38.07
N LEU A 38 -2.58 -11.99 -36.95
CA LEU A 38 -3.70 -11.62 -36.10
C LEU A 38 -4.48 -10.43 -36.69
N PRO A 39 -5.82 -10.47 -36.64
CA PRO A 39 -6.63 -9.34 -37.08
C PRO A 39 -6.34 -8.10 -36.22
N LEU A 40 -6.41 -6.92 -36.83
CA LEU A 40 -6.06 -5.64 -36.20
C LEU A 40 -6.79 -5.40 -34.87
N SER A 41 -8.06 -5.79 -34.78
CA SER A 41 -8.87 -5.68 -33.56
C SER A 41 -8.29 -6.48 -32.40
N PHE A 42 -7.83 -7.71 -32.63
CA PHE A 42 -7.19 -8.53 -31.60
C PHE A 42 -5.85 -7.95 -31.17
N ARG A 43 -5.06 -7.40 -32.09
CA ARG A 43 -3.78 -6.75 -31.76
C ARG A 43 -4.00 -5.53 -30.86
N ILE A 44 -5.00 -4.71 -31.13
CA ILE A 44 -5.37 -3.58 -30.28
C ILE A 44 -5.83 -4.05 -28.91
N ALA A 45 -6.67 -5.09 -28.84
CA ALA A 45 -7.13 -5.66 -27.57
C ALA A 45 -5.97 -6.20 -26.72
N LEU A 46 -5.02 -6.92 -27.33
CA LEU A 46 -3.82 -7.43 -26.66
C LEU A 46 -2.91 -6.29 -26.16
N ALA A 47 -2.71 -5.25 -26.98
CA ALA A 47 -1.95 -4.07 -26.59
C ALA A 47 -2.60 -3.32 -25.42
N ALA A 48 -3.92 -3.11 -25.46
CA ALA A 48 -4.66 -2.49 -24.38
C ALA A 48 -4.58 -3.32 -23.08
N ALA A 49 -4.74 -4.63 -23.17
CA ALA A 49 -4.58 -5.54 -22.03
C ALA A 49 -3.18 -5.49 -21.44
N ALA A 50 -2.14 -5.46 -22.28
CA ALA A 50 -0.75 -5.30 -21.85
C ALA A 50 -0.54 -3.97 -21.11
N CYS A 51 -1.05 -2.85 -21.65
CA CYS A 51 -0.95 -1.53 -21.00
C CYS A 51 -1.61 -1.51 -19.62
N ILE A 52 -2.82 -2.09 -19.49
CA ILE A 52 -3.51 -2.21 -18.20
C ILE A 52 -2.69 -3.08 -17.23
N GLY A 53 -2.17 -4.21 -17.71
CA GLY A 53 -1.30 -5.10 -16.95
C GLY A 53 -0.04 -4.40 -16.43
N PHE A 54 0.64 -3.62 -17.28
CA PHE A 54 1.80 -2.82 -16.88
C PHE A 54 1.45 -1.74 -15.87
N ALA A 55 0.35 -0.99 -16.06
CA ALA A 55 -0.06 0.06 -15.12
C ALA A 55 -0.34 -0.50 -13.72
N TYR A 56 -1.08 -1.60 -13.66
CA TYR A 56 -1.44 -2.25 -12.40
C TYR A 56 -0.25 -2.94 -11.73
N CYS A 57 0.42 -3.84 -12.47
CA CYS A 57 1.49 -4.68 -11.91
C CYS A 57 2.79 -3.89 -11.72
N GLY A 58 3.07 -2.88 -12.53
CA GLY A 58 4.21 -1.98 -12.36
C GLY A 58 4.14 -1.22 -11.04
N SER A 59 2.96 -0.68 -10.70
CA SER A 59 2.73 0.00 -9.42
C SER A 59 2.95 -0.94 -8.23
N ASN A 60 2.43 -2.17 -8.31
CA ASN A 60 2.65 -3.20 -7.29
C ASN A 60 4.14 -3.55 -7.16
N LEU A 61 4.85 -3.70 -8.28
CA LEU A 61 6.28 -4.01 -8.28
C LEU A 61 7.09 -2.95 -7.54
N VAL A 62 6.87 -1.66 -7.86
CA VAL A 62 7.60 -0.54 -7.22
C VAL A 62 7.35 -0.52 -5.71
N VAL A 63 6.09 -0.68 -5.29
CA VAL A 63 5.73 -0.63 -3.88
C VAL A 63 6.25 -1.84 -3.11
N SER A 64 6.13 -3.05 -3.66
CA SER A 64 6.70 -4.26 -3.06
C SER A 64 8.23 -4.19 -3.00
N PHE A 65 8.89 -3.66 -4.02
CA PHE A 65 10.34 -3.46 -4.02
C PHE A 65 10.78 -2.46 -2.95
N ARG A 66 10.07 -1.34 -2.80
CA ARG A 66 10.30 -0.36 -1.72
C ARG A 66 10.12 -1.00 -0.34
N ALA A 67 9.10 -1.85 -0.17
CA ALA A 67 8.88 -2.58 1.08
C ALA A 67 10.01 -3.58 1.39
N LEU A 68 10.67 -4.14 0.38
CA LEU A 68 11.77 -5.09 0.59
C LEU A 68 13.08 -4.39 0.94
N THR A 69 13.37 -3.30 0.24
CA THR A 69 14.59 -2.49 0.40
C THR A 69 14.56 -1.60 1.64
N ALA A 70 13.39 -1.36 2.24
CA ALA A 70 13.28 -0.66 3.51
C ALA A 70 14.18 -1.28 4.60
N ARG A 71 14.93 -0.42 5.29
CA ARG A 71 15.92 -0.81 6.31
C ARG A 71 15.28 -1.58 7.46
N ASN A 72 14.05 -1.22 7.82
CA ASN A 72 13.22 -1.98 8.74
C ASN A 72 11.84 -2.27 8.12
N ASN A 73 11.08 -3.11 8.81
CA ASN A 73 9.70 -3.45 8.44
C ASN A 73 8.67 -2.70 9.30
N LYS A 74 9.06 -1.57 9.90
CA LYS A 74 8.19 -0.78 10.78
C LYS A 74 7.44 0.23 9.91
N ILE A 75 6.11 0.14 9.90
CA ILE A 75 5.24 1.12 9.25
C ILE A 75 5.06 2.33 10.15
N LEU A 76 4.86 2.06 11.44
CA LEU A 76 4.55 3.07 12.44
C LEU A 76 4.99 2.57 13.82
N SER A 77 5.39 3.49 14.68
CA SER A 77 5.76 3.23 16.07
C SER A 77 4.98 4.17 16.97
N TYR A 78 4.69 3.71 18.19
CA TYR A 78 4.07 4.54 19.19
C TYR A 78 4.45 4.13 20.61
N ASP A 79 4.44 5.10 21.51
CA ASP A 79 4.62 4.93 22.94
C ASP A 79 3.46 5.58 23.70
N GLU A 80 3.65 5.86 24.98
CA GLU A 80 2.63 6.43 25.87
C GLU A 80 2.28 7.88 25.51
N GLU A 81 3.18 8.60 24.82
CA GLU A 81 3.00 10.03 24.55
C GLU A 81 2.81 10.32 23.06
N THR A 82 3.50 9.59 22.19
CA THR A 82 3.65 9.94 20.78
C THR A 82 3.43 8.78 19.81
N ILE A 83 3.05 9.15 18.59
CA ILE A 83 2.96 8.30 17.41
C ILE A 83 3.87 8.85 16.32
N TRP A 84 4.65 7.99 15.66
CA TRP A 84 5.57 8.42 14.61
C TRP A 84 5.87 7.36 13.55
N ASN A 85 6.39 7.80 12.41
CA ASN A 85 6.93 6.95 11.36
C ASN A 85 8.24 7.55 10.79
N GLU A 86 8.94 6.76 9.97
CA GLU A 86 10.18 7.22 9.31
C GLU A 86 9.94 8.18 8.14
N TYR A 87 8.68 8.38 7.74
CA TYR A 87 8.27 9.17 6.58
C TYR A 87 7.63 10.52 6.98
N GLY A 88 7.95 11.03 8.17
CA GLY A 88 7.61 12.39 8.60
C GLY A 88 6.33 12.55 9.43
N LEU A 89 5.71 11.47 9.90
CA LEU A 89 4.71 11.52 10.97
C LEU A 89 5.45 11.57 12.31
N ARG A 90 5.15 12.59 13.12
CA ARG A 90 5.44 12.61 14.55
C ARG A 90 4.40 13.50 15.22
N ALA A 91 3.64 12.96 16.16
CA ALA A 91 2.59 13.69 16.84
C ALA A 91 2.33 13.13 18.24
N ALA A 92 1.85 13.97 19.15
CA ALA A 92 1.38 13.51 20.45
C ALA A 92 -0.01 12.88 20.33
N TRP A 93 -0.31 11.86 21.15
CA TRP A 93 -1.62 11.23 21.18
C TRP A 93 -2.75 12.20 21.53
N THR A 94 -2.43 13.27 22.27
CA THR A 94 -3.35 14.37 22.59
C THR A 94 -3.82 15.13 21.36
N ASP A 95 -3.03 15.19 20.30
CA ASP A 95 -3.32 15.95 19.08
C ASP A 95 -4.01 15.09 18.03
N VAL A 96 -3.94 13.76 18.18
CA VAL A 96 -4.64 12.80 17.33
C VAL A 96 -6.13 12.81 17.67
N ALA A 97 -6.95 13.10 16.66
CA ALA A 97 -8.40 13.01 16.75
C ALA A 97 -8.90 11.59 16.45
N ASP A 98 -8.42 10.99 15.36
CA ASP A 98 -8.87 9.66 14.93
C ASP A 98 -7.81 8.96 14.07
N ILE A 99 -7.87 7.63 14.00
CA ILE A 99 -7.06 6.81 13.11
C ILE A 99 -7.99 6.01 12.20
N ARG A 100 -7.91 6.29 10.90
CA ARG A 100 -8.72 5.65 9.87
C ARG A 100 -7.87 4.75 8.97
N ILE A 101 -8.55 3.84 8.28
CA ILE A 101 -7.97 3.00 7.23
C ILE A 101 -8.61 3.45 5.93
N GLU A 102 -7.77 3.84 4.98
CA GLU A 102 -8.20 3.95 3.58
C GLU A 102 -7.90 2.61 2.93
N GLN A 103 -8.95 1.90 2.49
CA GLN A 103 -8.81 0.60 1.87
C GLN A 103 -8.24 0.74 0.46
N GLY A 104 -7.47 -0.28 0.06
CA GLY A 104 -6.96 -0.36 -1.30
C GLY A 104 -8.10 -0.56 -2.29
N HIS A 105 -8.03 0.13 -3.42
CA HIS A 105 -9.02 0.03 -4.49
C HIS A 105 -8.34 0.30 -5.84
N LEU A 106 -9.03 -0.06 -6.92
CA LEU A 106 -8.56 0.25 -8.27
C LEU A 106 -8.88 1.72 -8.58
N GLY A 107 -7.83 2.51 -8.84
CA GLY A 107 -7.95 3.91 -9.21
C GLY A 107 -8.25 4.12 -10.70
N ILE A 108 -8.24 5.38 -11.10
CA ILE A 108 -8.40 5.80 -12.50
C ILE A 108 -7.26 5.18 -13.34
N LEU A 109 -7.58 4.74 -14.56
CA LEU A 109 -6.64 4.06 -15.48
C LEU A 109 -6.03 2.76 -14.90
N PHE A 110 -6.77 2.04 -14.05
CA PHE A 110 -6.33 0.79 -13.44
C PHE A 110 -5.08 0.90 -12.56
N ILE A 111 -4.70 2.12 -12.16
CA ILE A 111 -3.59 2.34 -11.23
C ILE A 111 -4.08 2.00 -9.82
N PRO A 112 -3.45 1.03 -9.12
CA PRO A 112 -3.91 0.62 -7.79
C PRO A 112 -3.66 1.74 -6.78
N VAL A 113 -4.69 2.04 -5.99
CA VAL A 113 -4.55 2.82 -4.78
C VAL A 113 -4.28 1.86 -3.64
N PHE A 114 -3.13 2.01 -3.01
CA PHE A 114 -2.70 1.14 -1.94
C PHE A 114 -3.36 1.48 -0.61
N PRO A 115 -3.63 0.47 0.23
CA PRO A 115 -4.18 0.70 1.54
C PRO A 115 -3.19 1.48 2.41
N LYS A 116 -3.70 2.38 3.25
CA LYS A 116 -2.89 3.24 4.12
C LYS A 116 -3.62 3.61 5.41
N PHE A 117 -2.86 3.93 6.44
CA PHE A 117 -3.41 4.55 7.63
C PHE A 117 -3.53 6.06 7.42
N VAL A 118 -4.63 6.63 7.90
CA VAL A 118 -4.85 8.08 7.91
C VAL A 118 -4.97 8.51 9.36
N VAL A 119 -3.95 9.22 9.84
CA VAL A 119 -3.98 9.86 11.16
C VAL A 119 -4.62 11.23 10.97
N LEU A 120 -5.77 11.43 11.60
CA LEU A 120 -6.49 12.69 11.64
C LEU A 120 -6.14 13.43 12.92
N PHE A 121 -5.82 14.71 12.79
CA PHE A 121 -5.48 15.58 13.90
C PHE A 121 -6.65 16.46 14.29
N LYS A 122 -6.64 16.96 15.52
CA LYS A 122 -7.68 17.86 16.05
C LYS A 122 -7.75 19.20 15.33
N ASP A 123 -6.65 19.64 14.72
CA ASP A 123 -6.59 20.83 13.87
C ASP A 123 -7.23 20.63 12.48
N GLY A 124 -7.76 19.44 12.20
CA GLY A 124 -8.36 19.06 10.92
C GLY A 124 -7.35 18.61 9.86
N SER A 125 -6.05 18.70 10.14
CA SER A 125 -5.02 18.18 9.25
C SER A 125 -5.00 16.65 9.26
N SER A 126 -4.38 16.06 8.24
CA SER A 126 -4.22 14.60 8.15
C SER A 126 -2.85 14.21 7.64
N LYS A 127 -2.33 13.09 8.17
CA LYS A 127 -1.11 12.46 7.68
C LYS A 127 -1.40 11.03 7.26
N LYS A 128 -0.97 10.72 6.03
CA LYS A 128 -1.13 9.40 5.42
C LYS A 128 0.14 8.59 5.68
N VAL A 129 -0.04 7.34 6.09
CA VAL A 129 1.04 6.39 6.36
C VAL A 129 0.82 5.17 5.48
N ASP A 130 1.65 5.05 4.45
CA ASP A 130 1.57 3.94 3.50
C ASP A 130 1.93 2.61 4.18
N THR A 131 1.14 1.57 3.91
CA THR A 131 1.43 0.21 4.41
C THR A 131 2.15 -0.65 3.38
N PHE A 132 2.55 -0.04 2.25
CA PHE A 132 3.18 -0.70 1.10
C PHE A 132 2.43 -1.93 0.58
N HIS A 133 1.09 -1.95 0.74
CA HIS A 133 0.27 -3.12 0.43
C HIS A 133 0.68 -4.42 1.16
N ALA A 134 1.52 -4.31 2.20
CA ALA A 134 2.13 -5.44 2.87
C ALA A 134 1.33 -5.91 4.10
N LEU A 135 0.32 -5.13 4.51
CA LEU A 135 -0.66 -5.51 5.53
C LEU A 135 -2.00 -5.88 4.88
N SER A 136 -2.61 -6.96 5.36
CA SER A 136 -3.97 -7.31 4.97
C SER A 136 -4.99 -6.36 5.61
N ASN A 137 -6.20 -6.28 5.04
CA ASN A 137 -7.30 -5.50 5.63
C ASN A 137 -7.60 -5.92 7.08
N GLN A 138 -7.49 -7.21 7.38
CA GLN A 138 -7.65 -7.72 8.74
C GLN A 138 -6.55 -7.22 9.66
N GLU A 139 -5.28 -7.38 9.28
CA GLU A 139 -4.13 -6.91 10.08
C GLU A 139 -4.22 -5.40 10.31
N MET A 140 -4.59 -4.63 9.29
CA MET A 140 -4.79 -3.18 9.42
C MET A 140 -5.90 -2.85 10.40
N ASN A 141 -7.03 -3.56 10.35
CA ASN A 141 -8.14 -3.33 11.26
C ASN A 141 -7.78 -3.68 12.71
N GLU A 142 -7.06 -4.79 12.92
CA GLU A 142 -6.52 -5.18 14.22
C GLU A 142 -5.60 -4.09 14.77
N TRP A 143 -4.61 -3.65 13.99
CA TRP A 143 -3.70 -2.57 14.39
C TRP A 143 -4.43 -1.26 14.68
N ARG A 144 -5.43 -0.88 13.86
CA ARG A 144 -6.27 0.29 14.13
C ARG A 144 -6.97 0.18 15.48
N MET A 145 -7.55 -0.98 15.78
CA MET A 145 -8.23 -1.21 17.06
C MET A 145 -7.26 -1.12 18.24
N HIS A 146 -6.06 -1.69 18.12
CA HIS A 146 -5.01 -1.56 19.14
C HIS A 146 -4.61 -0.10 19.38
N MET A 147 -4.34 0.66 18.31
CA MET A 147 -3.99 2.08 18.42
C MET A 147 -5.13 2.92 19.02
N LYS A 148 -6.39 2.66 18.64
CA LYS A 148 -7.56 3.35 19.22
C LYS A 148 -7.75 3.05 20.70
N ARG A 149 -7.54 1.80 21.13
CA ARG A 149 -7.60 1.44 22.56
C ARG A 149 -6.52 2.18 23.35
N HIS A 150 -5.31 2.23 22.81
CA HIS A 150 -4.17 2.95 23.41
C HIS A 150 -4.43 4.45 23.52
N GLN A 151 -4.94 5.08 22.44
CA GLN A 151 -5.35 6.48 22.45
C GLN A 151 -6.42 6.76 23.53
N LYS A 152 -7.43 5.88 23.65
CA LYS A 152 -8.47 6.02 24.68
C LYS A 152 -7.93 5.90 26.10
N SER A 153 -7.00 4.97 26.37
CA SER A 153 -6.40 4.86 27.69
C SER A 153 -5.59 6.10 28.08
N ILE A 154 -4.90 6.73 27.11
CA ILE A 154 -4.18 7.98 27.36
C ILE A 154 -5.17 9.12 27.65
N GLN A 155 -6.22 9.25 26.85
CA GLN A 155 -7.24 10.29 27.05
C GLN A 155 -8.05 10.14 28.34
N ALA A 156 -8.18 8.92 28.88
CA ALA A 156 -8.86 8.67 30.15
C ALA A 156 -8.00 9.01 31.39
N ASN A 157 -6.68 9.12 31.20
CA ASN A 157 -5.71 9.42 32.25
C ASN A 157 -5.25 10.89 32.25
N LEU A 158 -5.84 11.73 31.39
CA LEU A 158 -5.63 13.17 31.26
C LEU A 158 -6.80 13.92 31.90
#